data_AF-A0A357ZWU2-F1
#
_entry.id   AF-A0A357ZWU2-F1
#
_cell.length_a   1.000
_cell.length_b   1.000
_cell.length_c   1.000
_cell.angle_alpha   90.00
_cell.angle_beta   90.00
_cell.angle_gamma   90.00
#
_symmetry.space_group_name_H-M   'P 1'
#
loop_
_entity.id
_entity.type
_entity.pdbx_description
1 polymer ?
#
loop_
_entity_poly.entity_id
_entity_poly.type
_entity_poly.pdbx_seq_one_letter_code
_entity_poly.pdbx_strand_id
1 'polypeptide(L)'
;EMRTIDRATAETHYGEHADKPFFGELVEFITRGPALVAVIEGPEDTWQVARTMIGATNPRDAAPGTIRGDLGILFTENLIHGSDGPESAQREIALFFPGL
;
A
#
# COMPACT_ATOMS: atom_id res chain seq x y z
N GLU A 1 5.03 11.20 -5.88
CA GLU A 1 5.70 11.09 -7.19
C GLU A 1 5.15 9.90 -7.99
N MET A 2 5.15 10.00 -9.31
CA MET A 2 4.89 8.85 -10.17
C MET A 2 6.17 8.04 -10.30
N ARG A 3 6.14 6.75 -9.95
CA ARG A 3 7.31 5.85 -10.00
C ARG A 3 6.90 4.46 -10.47
N THR A 4 7.69 3.86 -11.35
CA THR A 4 7.65 2.40 -11.56
C THR A 4 8.55 1.75 -10.52
N ILE A 5 7.97 0.95 -9.64
CA ILE A 5 8.69 0.33 -8.54
C ILE A 5 9.48 -0.87 -9.09
N ASP A 6 10.77 -0.94 -8.82
CA ASP A 6 11.58 -2.09 -9.21
C ASP A 6 11.33 -3.29 -8.28
N ARG A 7 11.63 -4.49 -8.77
CA ARG A 7 11.39 -5.73 -8.04
C ARG A 7 12.12 -5.80 -6.70
N ALA A 8 13.34 -5.30 -6.58
CA ALA A 8 14.09 -5.37 -5.32
C ALA A 8 13.45 -4.48 -4.25
N THR A 9 13.01 -3.27 -4.64
CA THR A 9 12.24 -2.39 -3.75
C THR A 9 10.91 -3.03 -3.35
N ALA A 10 10.18 -3.63 -4.29
CA ALA A 10 8.91 -4.31 -4.02
C ALA A 10 9.06 -5.51 -3.07
N GLU A 11 10.08 -6.35 -3.28
CA GLU A 11 10.39 -7.49 -2.42
C GLU A 11 10.80 -7.05 -1.02
N THR A 12 11.54 -5.94 -0.90
CA THR A 12 11.86 -5.32 0.39
C THR A 12 10.61 -4.79 1.09
N HIS A 13 9.74 -4.08 0.36
CA HIS A 13 8.49 -3.52 0.90
C HIS A 13 7.56 -4.60 1.44
N TYR A 14 7.42 -5.72 0.73
CA TYR A 14 6.57 -6.84 1.13
C TYR A 14 7.31 -7.96 1.85
N GLY A 15 8.52 -7.71 2.37
CA GLY A 15 9.38 -8.75 2.95
C GLY A 15 8.72 -9.55 4.08
N GLU A 16 7.80 -8.93 4.84
CA GLU A 16 6.99 -9.59 5.87
C GLU A 16 6.07 -10.70 5.33
N HIS A 17 5.89 -10.76 4.01
CA HIS A 17 5.07 -11.74 3.32
C HIS A 17 5.89 -12.72 2.48
N ALA A 18 7.23 -12.72 2.56
CA ALA A 18 8.09 -13.54 1.71
C ALA A 18 7.76 -15.05 1.75
N ASP A 19 7.34 -15.58 2.90
CA ASP A 19 6.96 -16.98 3.08
C ASP A 19 5.51 -17.29 2.66
N LYS A 20 4.76 -16.30 2.18
CA LYS A 20 3.36 -16.47 1.79
C LYS A 20 3.26 -16.91 0.33
N PRO A 21 2.32 -17.82 0.00
CA PRO A 21 2.17 -18.34 -1.36
C PRO A 21 1.80 -17.25 -2.39
N PHE A 22 1.22 -16.13 -1.95
CA PHE A 22 0.84 -14.99 -2.81
C PHE A 22 1.94 -13.94 -2.98
N PHE A 23 3.12 -14.11 -2.38
CA PHE A 23 4.19 -13.09 -2.42
C PHE A 23 4.64 -12.76 -3.84
N GLY A 24 4.80 -13.78 -4.69
CA GLY A 24 5.19 -13.60 -6.09
C GLY A 24 4.18 -12.74 -6.86
N GLU A 25 2.89 -13.06 -6.74
CA GLU A 25 1.80 -12.30 -7.39
C GLU A 25 1.74 -10.85 -6.88
N LEU A 26 1.99 -10.64 -5.58
CA LEU A 26 2.01 -9.31 -4.97
C LEU A 26 3.14 -8.43 -5.52
N VAL A 27 4.34 -9.02 -5.66
CA VAL A 27 5.51 -8.35 -6.27
C VAL A 27 5.26 -8.07 -7.76
N GLU A 28 4.66 -9.01 -8.49
CA GLU A 28 4.29 -8.80 -9.89
C GLU A 28 3.26 -7.67 -10.05
N PHE A 29 2.26 -7.63 -9.17
CA PHE A 29 1.22 -6.61 -9.21
C PHE A 29 1.77 -5.19 -9.03
N ILE A 30 2.59 -4.96 -7.99
CA ILE A 30 3.10 -3.62 -7.70
C ILE A 30 4.15 -3.13 -8.72
N THR A 31 4.82 -4.06 -9.42
CA THR A 31 5.89 -3.74 -10.39
C THR A 31 5.40 -3.63 -11.85
N ARG A 32 4.18 -4.09 -12.16
CA ARG A 32 3.67 -4.14 -13.55
C ARG A 32 3.41 -2.79 -14.21
N GLY A 33 3.41 -1.69 -13.44
CA GLY A 33 3.10 -0.36 -13.94
C GLY A 33 3.50 0.75 -12.98
N PRO A 34 3.42 2.01 -13.42
CA PRO A 34 3.74 3.14 -12.57
C PRO A 34 2.66 3.33 -11.49
N ALA A 35 3.10 3.59 -10.25
CA ALA A 35 2.27 3.93 -9.12
C ALA A 35 2.49 5.39 -8.70
N LEU A 36 1.44 6.01 -8.17
CA LEU A 36 1.58 7.27 -7.44
C LEU A 36 1.97 6.95 -6.00
N VAL A 37 3.21 7.25 -5.63
CA VAL A 37 3.73 7.07 -4.27
C VAL A 37 3.73 8.42 -3.57
N ALA A 38 3.18 8.52 -2.35
CA ALA A 38 3.08 9.77 -1.62
C ALA A 38 3.27 9.56 -0.11
N VAL A 39 3.76 10.60 0.57
CA VAL A 39 3.75 10.71 2.03
C VAL A 39 2.58 11.61 2.41
N ILE A 40 1.75 11.15 3.32
CA ILE A 40 0.61 11.91 3.86
C ILE A 40 0.96 12.33 5.28
N GLU A 41 0.96 13.63 5.54
CA GLU A 41 1.27 14.22 6.84
C GLU A 41 0.00 14.70 7.54
N GLY A 42 0.01 14.64 8.87
CA GLY A 42 -1.06 15.12 9.73
C GLY A 42 -0.76 14.81 11.20
N PRO A 43 -1.78 14.71 12.07
CA PRO A 43 -1.62 14.32 13.47
C PRO A 43 -1.01 12.91 13.64
N GLU A 44 -0.70 12.53 14.88
CA GLU A 44 -0.06 11.25 15.23
C GLU A 44 -0.78 10.01 14.66
N ASP A 45 -2.10 10.07 14.50
CA ASP A 45 -2.96 9.00 14.00
C ASP A 45 -3.27 9.09 12.48
N THR A 46 -2.49 9.85 11.72
CA THR A 46 -2.69 10.01 10.26
C THR A 46 -2.75 8.68 9.51
N TRP A 47 -1.95 7.69 9.92
CA TRP A 47 -2.00 6.34 9.33
C TRP A 47 -3.39 5.72 9.48
N GLN A 48 -4.04 5.88 10.64
CA GLN A 48 -5.37 5.33 10.91
C GLN A 48 -6.44 6.05 10.10
N VAL A 49 -6.33 7.38 9.95
CA VAL A 49 -7.20 8.17 9.08
C VAL A 49 -7.06 7.71 7.62
N ALA A 50 -5.83 7.55 7.13
CA ALA A 50 -5.57 7.04 5.79
C ALA A 50 -6.16 5.64 5.57
N ARG A 51 -5.97 4.71 6.52
CA ARG A 51 -6.55 3.37 6.49
C ARG A 51 -8.08 3.39 6.45
N THR A 52 -8.70 4.30 7.19
CA THR A 52 -10.15 4.49 7.19
C THR A 52 -10.65 4.96 5.82
N MET A 53 -9.96 5.91 5.19
CA MET A 53 -10.29 6.38 3.84
C MET A 53 -10.06 5.29 2.77
N ILE A 54 -9.02 4.47 2.93
CA ILE A 54 -8.72 3.36 2.02
C ILE A 54 -9.83 2.30 2.04
N GLY A 55 -10.31 1.93 3.23
CA GLY A 55 -11.31 0.88 3.40
C GLY A 55 -10.73 -0.54 3.52
N ALA A 56 -11.61 -1.51 3.78
CA ALA A 56 -11.23 -2.91 4.01
C ALA A 56 -10.43 -3.50 2.83
N THR A 57 -9.52 -4.44 3.11
CA THR A 57 -8.62 -5.05 2.10
C THR A 57 -9.38 -5.72 0.96
N ASN A 58 -10.52 -6.35 1.25
CA ASN A 58 -11.43 -6.86 0.25
C ASN A 58 -12.43 -5.77 -0.13
N PRO A 59 -12.45 -5.29 -1.39
CA PRO A 59 -13.40 -4.29 -1.86
C PRO A 59 -14.87 -4.64 -1.56
N ARG A 60 -15.21 -5.95 -1.55
CA ARG A 60 -16.58 -6.42 -1.25
C ARG A 60 -17.02 -6.15 0.19
N ASP A 61 -16.06 -6.02 1.10
CA ASP A 61 -16.28 -5.78 2.53
C ASP A 61 -16.00 -4.30 2.89
N ALA A 62 -15.55 -3.49 1.93
CA ALA A 62 -15.24 -2.08 2.15
C ALA A 62 -16.52 -1.24 2.15
N ALA A 63 -16.60 -0.27 3.07
CA ALA A 63 -17.76 0.60 3.15
C ALA A 63 -17.87 1.53 1.92
N PRO A 64 -19.09 1.84 1.43
CA PRO A 64 -19.28 2.87 0.41
C PRO A 64 -18.67 4.22 0.83
N GLY A 65 -18.07 4.94 -0.10
CA GLY A 65 -17.34 6.19 0.16
C GLY A 65 -15.86 6.01 0.53
N THR A 66 -15.39 4.78 0.70
CA THR A 66 -13.95 4.48 0.81
C THR A 66 -13.34 4.23 -0.56
N ILE A 67 -12.03 4.42 -0.72
CA ILE A 67 -11.34 4.24 -2.01
C ILE A 67 -11.58 2.83 -2.55
N ARG A 68 -11.44 1.79 -1.72
CA ARG A 68 -11.69 0.40 -2.13
C ARG A 68 -13.16 0.09 -2.31
N GLY A 69 -14.05 0.70 -1.52
CA GLY A 69 -15.50 0.51 -1.66
C GLY A 69 -16.03 1.05 -2.99
N ASP A 70 -15.50 2.20 -3.43
CA ASP A 70 -16.00 2.87 -4.63
C ASP A 70 -15.25 2.47 -5.91
N LEU A 71 -13.95 2.14 -5.81
CA LEU A 71 -13.08 1.94 -6.97
C LEU A 71 -12.39 0.56 -7.01
N GLY A 72 -12.46 -0.22 -5.93
CA GLY A 72 -11.86 -1.55 -5.86
C GLY A 72 -12.69 -2.61 -6.57
N ILE A 73 -12.03 -3.56 -7.24
CA ILE A 73 -12.70 -4.64 -8.00
C ILE A 73 -12.28 -6.02 -7.49
N LEU A 74 -10.98 -6.24 -7.32
CA LEU A 74 -10.39 -7.53 -6.98
C LEU A 74 -9.73 -7.47 -5.60
N PHE A 75 -9.77 -8.59 -4.87
CA PHE A 75 -9.14 -8.70 -3.56
C PHE A 75 -7.60 -8.61 -3.63
N THR A 76 -7.00 -9.29 -4.61
CA THR A 76 -5.55 -9.35 -4.80
C THR A 76 -4.97 -8.10 -5.48
N GLU A 77 -5.81 -7.34 -6.18
CA GLU A 77 -5.45 -6.10 -6.88
C GLU A 77 -6.32 -4.93 -6.38
N ASN A 78 -6.26 -4.68 -5.08
CA ASN A 78 -7.20 -3.80 -4.37
C ASN A 78 -6.85 -2.30 -4.44
N LEU A 79 -6.29 -1.88 -5.58
CA LEU A 79 -6.06 -0.49 -6.02
C LEU A 79 -5.02 0.34 -5.25
N ILE A 80 -5.03 0.35 -3.93
CA ILE A 80 -4.22 1.25 -3.10
C ILE A 80 -3.64 0.55 -1.87
N HIS A 81 -2.43 0.97 -1.47
CA HIS A 81 -1.76 0.59 -0.24
C HIS A 81 -1.73 1.77 0.75
N GLY A 82 -1.64 1.45 2.03
CA GLY A 82 -1.35 2.42 3.08
C GLY A 82 -0.87 1.69 4.33
N SER A 83 0.15 2.27 4.96
CA SER A 83 0.80 1.73 6.16
C SER A 83 -0.22 1.40 7.26
N ASP A 84 -0.01 0.29 7.95
CA ASP A 84 -0.93 -0.26 8.95
C ASP A 84 -0.61 0.14 10.39
N GLY A 85 0.41 0.98 10.59
CA GLY A 85 0.83 1.51 11.88
C GLY A 85 1.97 2.52 11.76
N PRO A 86 2.38 3.14 12.88
CA PRO A 86 3.47 4.12 12.88
C PRO A 86 4.82 3.49 12.50
N GLU A 87 5.10 2.27 12.97
CA GLU A 87 6.36 1.58 12.67
C GLU A 87 6.48 1.20 11.18
N SER A 88 5.38 0.73 10.57
CA SER A 88 5.36 0.39 9.14
C SER A 88 5.43 1.65 8.29
N ALA A 89 4.73 2.72 8.68
CA ALA A 89 4.84 4.02 8.02
C ALA A 89 6.29 4.52 8.00
N GLN A 90 7.00 4.46 9.13
CA GLN A 90 8.40 4.88 9.19
C GLN A 90 9.31 4.06 8.27
N ARG A 91 9.16 2.73 8.27
CA ARG A 91 9.94 1.83 7.39
C ARG A 91 9.66 2.10 5.92
N GLU A 92 8.39 2.23 5.56
CA GLU A 92 7.94 2.44 4.18
C GLU A 92 8.38 3.81 3.65
N ILE A 93 8.24 4.87 4.45
CA ILE A 93 8.71 6.22 4.08
C ILE A 93 10.22 6.20 3.84
N ALA A 94 11.01 5.62 4.75
CA ALA A 94 12.47 5.52 4.59
C ALA A 94 12.89 4.71 3.35
N LEU A 95 12.11 3.69 2.99
CA LEU A 95 12.35 2.87 1.79
C LEU A 95 12.09 3.66 0.49
N PHE A 96 10.96 4.35 0.41
CA PHE A 96 10.57 5.05 -0.83
C PHE A 96 11.19 6.45 -0.94
N PHE A 97 11.47 7.10 0.18
CA PHE A 97 11.95 8.47 0.28
C PHE A 97 13.09 8.61 1.30
N PRO A 98 14.28 8.02 1.06
CA PRO A 98 15.40 8.02 2.02
C PRO A 98 16.00 9.40 2.36
N GLY A 99 15.55 10.46 1.68
CA GLY A 99 15.99 11.84 1.92
C GLY A 99 14.97 12.71 2.67
N LEU A 100 13.85 12.13 3.10
CA LEU A 100 12.86 12.73 4.01
C LEU A 100 13.18 12.28 5.45
#